data_AF-A0A847Z3A4-F1
#
_entry.id   AF-A0A847Z3A4-F1
#
_cell.length_a   1.000
_cell.length_b   1.000
_cell.length_c   1.000
_cell.angle_alpha   90.00
_cell.angle_beta   90.00
_cell.angle_gamma   90.00
#
_symmetry.space_group_name_H-M   'P 1'
#
loop_
_entity.id
_entity.type
_entity.pdbx_description
1 polymer ?
#
loop_
_entity_poly.entity_id
_entity_poly.type
_entity_poly.pdbx_seq_one_letter_code
_entity_poly.pdbx_strand_id
1 'polypeptide(L)'
;MLLKSIFARPRPSNIYLVKVSGYSFPSGHAMTSAAFYGFIIYLIWQTNIRKNLKIASTVFLFILIILIGVSRVYLGVHYTSDIAAGFLVSIAYLIVFTKLTSIYLKGDDKKMYPKLQNNNHKSLISSFRCAFNGIKISFESGRNIIVHYIIALIVILLGIFLKISSKEWVICVMLFGLVISAEMINTAVETIVDLITQDINPLAKRAKDISAGAVLVLAIAAAVVGLIIFIPKIYNLIF
;
A
#
# COMPACT_ATOMS: atom_id res chain seq x y z
N MET A 1 14.25 -6.92 11.38
CA MET A 1 15.69 -7.09 11.11
C MET A 1 16.55 -7.33 12.36
N LEU A 2 15.99 -7.41 13.58
CA LEU A 2 16.74 -7.80 14.79
C LEU A 2 16.74 -9.32 15.08
N LEU A 3 15.62 -10.03 14.88
CA LEU A 3 15.59 -11.49 15.09
C LEU A 3 16.52 -12.26 14.15
N LYS A 4 16.71 -11.77 12.92
CA LYS A 4 17.58 -12.42 11.92
C LYS A 4 19.04 -12.45 12.34
N SER A 5 19.53 -11.38 12.95
CA SER A 5 20.92 -11.29 13.43
C SER A 5 21.15 -12.06 14.72
N ILE A 6 20.11 -12.25 15.54
CA ILE A 6 20.19 -13.03 16.79
C ILE A 6 20.22 -14.54 16.52
N PHE A 7 19.35 -15.04 15.63
CA PHE A 7 19.24 -16.49 15.37
C PHE A 7 20.21 -17.00 14.31
N ALA A 8 20.71 -16.13 13.42
CA ALA A 8 21.76 -16.41 12.42
C ALA A 8 21.60 -17.74 11.64
N ARG A 9 20.36 -18.21 11.44
CA ARG A 9 20.10 -19.55 10.91
C ARG A 9 20.51 -19.65 9.42
N PRO A 10 21.36 -20.64 9.04
CA PRO A 10 21.74 -20.86 7.65
C PRO A 10 20.56 -21.35 6.81
N ARG A 11 20.57 -21.03 5.51
CA ARG A 11 19.52 -21.41 4.55
C ARG A 11 19.69 -22.88 4.12
N PRO A 12 18.63 -23.56 3.65
CA PRO A 12 18.76 -24.89 3.05
C PRO A 12 19.69 -24.85 1.83
N SER A 13 20.66 -25.76 1.75
CA SER A 13 21.83 -25.66 0.85
C SER A 13 21.68 -26.31 -0.53
N ASN A 14 20.59 -27.02 -0.83
CA ASN A 14 20.66 -28.00 -1.92
C ASN A 14 20.03 -27.59 -3.26
N ILE A 15 19.15 -26.59 -3.37
CA ILE A 15 18.63 -26.09 -4.67
C ILE A 15 18.17 -24.63 -4.52
N TYR A 16 18.93 -23.66 -5.05
CA TYR A 16 18.52 -22.25 -5.11
C TYR A 16 17.93 -21.91 -6.48
N LEU A 17 16.62 -21.71 -6.58
CA LEU A 17 16.00 -21.18 -7.80
C LEU A 17 16.16 -19.64 -7.91
N VAL A 18 16.47 -18.97 -6.80
CA VAL A 18 16.70 -17.52 -6.72
C VAL A 18 17.80 -17.22 -5.67
N LYS A 19 18.86 -16.51 -6.04
CA LYS A 19 19.89 -16.04 -5.09
C LYS A 19 19.32 -14.94 -4.20
N VAL A 20 19.33 -15.15 -2.88
CA VAL A 20 18.87 -14.15 -1.90
C VAL A 20 19.88 -14.07 -0.75
N SER A 21 20.38 -12.87 -0.45
CA SER A 21 21.32 -12.61 0.64
C SER A 21 20.62 -12.57 2.02
N GLY A 22 21.34 -12.96 3.08
CA GLY A 22 20.92 -12.86 4.49
C GLY A 22 20.25 -14.12 5.09
N TYR A 23 20.11 -14.14 6.43
CA TYR A 23 19.66 -15.29 7.22
C TYR A 23 18.21 -15.75 6.95
N SER A 24 17.97 -17.06 7.17
CA SER A 24 16.69 -17.73 6.86
C SER A 24 15.58 -17.44 7.87
N PHE A 25 15.90 -17.29 9.16
CA PHE A 25 14.89 -17.24 10.22
C PHE A 25 14.65 -15.82 10.77
N PRO A 26 13.39 -15.35 10.94
CA PRO A 26 12.15 -15.90 10.39
C PRO A 26 11.95 -15.52 8.91
N SER A 27 11.01 -16.19 8.23
CA SER A 27 10.64 -15.84 6.85
C SER A 27 9.96 -14.47 6.81
N GLY A 28 10.64 -13.48 6.22
CA GLY A 28 10.11 -12.12 6.08
C GLY A 28 8.84 -12.08 5.23
N HIS A 29 8.77 -12.86 4.15
CA HIS A 29 7.59 -12.90 3.27
C HIS A 29 6.39 -13.56 3.95
N ALA A 30 6.60 -14.61 4.75
CA ALA A 30 5.53 -15.22 5.54
C ALA A 30 5.04 -14.28 6.63
N MET A 31 5.96 -13.58 7.32
CA MET A 31 5.62 -12.61 8.35
C MET A 31 4.86 -11.39 7.80
N THR A 32 5.33 -10.79 6.70
CA THR A 32 4.68 -9.60 6.12
C THR A 32 3.34 -9.93 5.49
N SER A 33 3.21 -11.06 4.79
CA SER A 33 1.93 -11.48 4.20
C SER A 33 0.89 -11.79 5.28
N ALA A 34 1.24 -12.54 6.31
CA ALA A 34 0.31 -12.83 7.41
C ALA A 34 -0.11 -11.56 8.16
N ALA A 35 0.79 -10.59 8.36
CA ALA A 35 0.48 -9.35 9.07
C ALA A 35 -0.43 -8.45 8.22
N PHE A 36 -0.08 -8.26 6.95
CA PHE A 36 -0.82 -7.38 6.06
C PHE A 36 -2.21 -7.94 5.72
N TYR A 37 -2.29 -9.17 5.22
CA TYR A 37 -3.57 -9.77 4.84
C TYR A 37 -4.43 -10.13 6.07
N GLY A 38 -3.80 -10.52 7.20
CA GLY A 38 -4.51 -10.73 8.46
C GLY A 38 -5.14 -9.44 9.00
N PHE A 39 -4.48 -8.28 8.82
CA PHE A 39 -5.06 -6.99 9.20
C PHE A 39 -6.23 -6.59 8.28
N ILE A 40 -6.13 -6.85 6.97
CA ILE A 40 -7.25 -6.62 6.03
C ILE A 40 -8.46 -7.48 6.41
N ILE A 41 -8.24 -8.76 6.77
CA ILE A 41 -9.31 -9.62 7.30
C ILE A 41 -9.95 -8.97 8.52
N TYR A 42 -9.16 -8.53 9.50
CA TYR A 42 -9.67 -7.82 10.68
C TYR A 42 -10.53 -6.60 10.30
N LEU A 43 -10.05 -5.73 9.39
CA LEU A 43 -10.78 -4.54 8.95
C LEU A 43 -12.10 -4.89 8.25
N ILE A 44 -12.11 -5.91 7.38
CA ILE A 44 -13.34 -6.39 6.71
C ILE A 44 -14.40 -6.77 7.75
N TRP A 45 -13.99 -7.42 8.84
CA TRP A 45 -14.91 -7.82 9.90
C TRP A 45 -15.49 -6.62 10.68
N GLN A 46 -14.79 -5.49 10.72
CA GLN A 46 -15.27 -4.22 11.30
C GLN A 46 -16.25 -3.44 10.41
N THR A 47 -16.36 -3.78 9.12
CA THR A 47 -17.30 -3.12 8.19
C THR A 47 -18.72 -3.65 8.32
N ASN A 48 -19.72 -2.94 7.75
CA ASN A 48 -21.11 -3.41 7.71
C ASN A 48 -21.46 -4.25 6.47
N ILE A 49 -20.47 -4.93 5.87
CA ILE A 49 -20.63 -5.76 4.66
C ILE A 49 -21.46 -7.03 4.95
N ARG A 50 -22.18 -7.55 3.94
CA ARG A 50 -22.91 -8.83 4.02
C ARG A 50 -22.01 -9.98 4.48
N LYS A 51 -22.49 -10.78 5.44
CA LYS A 51 -21.74 -11.87 6.09
C LYS A 51 -21.08 -12.85 5.10
N ASN A 52 -21.79 -13.22 4.03
CA ASN A 52 -21.28 -14.15 3.02
C ASN A 52 -20.05 -13.59 2.29
N LEU A 53 -20.04 -12.28 2.00
CA LEU A 53 -18.91 -11.63 1.35
C LEU A 53 -17.72 -11.50 2.31
N LYS A 54 -17.95 -11.23 3.60
CA LYS A 54 -16.90 -11.25 4.61
C LYS A 54 -16.22 -12.62 4.71
N ILE A 55 -17.00 -13.69 4.72
CA ILE A 55 -16.51 -15.07 4.77
C ILE A 55 -15.72 -15.38 3.49
N ALA A 56 -16.28 -15.07 2.31
CA ALA A 56 -15.61 -15.31 1.03
C ALA A 56 -14.26 -14.57 0.93
N SER A 57 -14.23 -13.27 1.30
CA SER A 57 -12.99 -12.48 1.31
C SER A 57 -11.98 -13.00 2.35
N THR A 58 -12.44 -13.47 3.52
CA THR A 58 -11.57 -14.06 4.53
C THR A 58 -10.91 -15.35 4.03
N VAL A 59 -11.68 -16.24 3.42
CA VAL A 59 -11.18 -17.50 2.86
C VAL A 59 -10.16 -17.24 1.75
N PHE A 60 -10.48 -16.32 0.82
CA PHE A 60 -9.57 -15.95 -0.26
C PHE A 60 -8.22 -15.41 0.26
N LEU A 61 -8.26 -14.47 1.20
CA LEU A 61 -7.05 -13.87 1.77
C LEU A 61 -6.24 -14.89 2.59
N PHE A 62 -6.92 -15.80 3.30
CA PHE A 62 -6.25 -16.86 4.04
C PHE A 62 -5.52 -17.85 3.12
N ILE A 63 -6.15 -18.26 2.03
CA ILE A 63 -5.53 -19.11 1.00
C ILE A 63 -4.26 -18.42 0.44
N LEU A 64 -4.35 -17.12 0.19
CA LEU A 64 -3.23 -16.34 -0.34
C LEU A 64 -2.04 -16.27 0.64
N ILE A 65 -2.29 -16.14 1.95
CA ILE A 65 -1.24 -16.20 2.99
C ILE A 65 -0.54 -17.56 2.96
N ILE A 66 -1.29 -18.65 2.88
CA ILE A 66 -0.75 -20.02 2.84
C ILE A 66 0.04 -20.26 1.56
N LEU A 67 -0.47 -19.85 0.39
CA LEU A 67 0.23 -19.99 -0.89
C LEU A 67 1.57 -19.23 -0.90
N ILE A 68 1.60 -18.03 -0.31
CA ILE A 68 2.86 -17.29 -0.14
C ILE A 68 3.81 -18.08 0.75
N GLY A 69 3.35 -18.65 1.87
CA GLY A 69 4.16 -19.52 2.72
C GLY A 69 4.73 -20.72 1.96
N VAL A 70 3.89 -21.46 1.23
CA VAL A 70 4.28 -22.63 0.44
C VAL A 70 5.28 -22.26 -0.66
N SER A 71 5.11 -21.11 -1.32
CA SER A 71 6.05 -20.63 -2.34
C SER A 71 7.48 -20.49 -1.79
N ARG A 72 7.64 -20.16 -0.50
CA ARG A 72 8.95 -20.00 0.14
C ARG A 72 9.62 -21.33 0.48
N VAL A 73 8.84 -22.38 0.72
CA VAL A 73 9.36 -23.77 0.83
C VAL A 73 9.73 -24.28 -0.55
N TYR A 74 8.83 -24.09 -1.53
CA TYR A 74 9.00 -24.56 -2.91
C TYR A 74 10.24 -23.95 -3.58
N LEU A 75 10.50 -22.66 -3.35
CA LEU A 75 11.70 -21.97 -3.86
C LEU A 75 13.00 -22.38 -3.15
N GLY A 76 12.94 -23.28 -2.15
CA GLY A 76 14.11 -23.77 -1.40
C GLY A 76 14.76 -22.73 -0.48
N VAL A 77 14.13 -21.57 -0.31
CA VAL A 77 14.73 -20.41 0.38
C VAL A 77 14.47 -20.37 1.89
N HIS A 78 13.51 -21.15 2.40
CA HIS A 78 13.17 -21.22 3.82
C HIS A 78 12.73 -22.62 4.22
N TYR A 79 13.05 -23.02 5.44
CA TYR A 79 12.47 -24.23 6.04
C TYR A 79 10.99 -23.98 6.41
N THR A 80 10.20 -25.04 6.49
CA THR A 80 8.81 -25.00 6.98
C THR A 80 8.71 -24.36 8.37
N SER A 81 9.70 -24.61 9.24
CA SER A 81 9.80 -24.00 10.57
C SER A 81 10.04 -22.48 10.54
N ASP A 82 10.74 -21.94 9.53
CA ASP A 82 10.96 -20.49 9.39
C ASP A 82 9.67 -19.74 9.02
N ILE A 83 8.77 -20.42 8.31
CA ILE A 83 7.45 -19.91 7.90
C ILE A 83 6.48 -19.98 9.07
N ALA A 84 6.44 -21.10 9.79
CA ALA A 84 5.62 -21.25 10.99
C ALA A 84 5.97 -20.19 12.05
N ALA A 85 7.27 -19.95 12.29
CA ALA A 85 7.71 -18.89 13.17
C ALA A 85 7.34 -17.49 12.66
N GLY A 86 7.43 -17.23 11.35
CA GLY A 86 6.97 -15.99 10.74
C GLY A 86 5.48 -15.73 10.95
N PHE A 87 4.64 -16.77 10.83
CA PHE A 87 3.21 -16.67 11.10
C PHE A 87 2.90 -16.45 12.57
N LEU A 88 3.57 -17.14 13.50
CA LEU A 88 3.37 -16.96 14.94
C LEU A 88 3.73 -15.53 15.40
N VAL A 89 4.88 -15.01 14.95
CA VAL A 89 5.28 -13.63 15.24
C VAL A 89 4.26 -12.63 14.67
N SER A 90 3.74 -12.90 13.47
CA SER A 90 2.70 -12.08 12.86
C SER A 90 1.38 -12.11 13.64
N ILE A 91 0.96 -13.26 14.18
CA ILE A 91 -0.25 -13.38 15.00
C ILE A 91 -0.10 -12.56 16.28
N ALA A 92 1.05 -12.67 16.96
CA ALA A 92 1.34 -11.87 18.16
C ALA A 92 1.31 -10.36 17.85
N TYR A 93 1.93 -9.94 16.74
CA TYR A 93 1.89 -8.56 16.27
C TYR A 93 0.45 -8.08 15.99
N LEU A 94 -0.36 -8.90 15.30
CA LEU A 94 -1.75 -8.57 14.99
C LEU A 94 -2.62 -8.44 16.25
N ILE A 95 -2.44 -9.29 17.26
CA ILE A 95 -3.19 -9.19 18.52
C ILE A 95 -2.88 -7.87 19.22
N VAL A 96 -1.60 -7.52 19.33
CA VAL A 96 -1.17 -6.25 19.94
C VAL A 96 -1.71 -5.07 19.14
N PHE A 97 -1.54 -5.09 17.82
CA PHE A 97 -1.93 -3.99 16.94
C PHE A 97 -3.45 -3.79 16.92
N THR A 98 -4.25 -4.84 16.75
CA THR A 98 -5.71 -4.76 16.76
C THR A 98 -6.25 -4.31 18.12
N LYS A 99 -5.63 -4.74 19.23
CA LYS A 99 -6.00 -4.28 20.58
C LYS A 99 -5.66 -2.81 20.77
N LEU A 100 -4.49 -2.35 20.33
CA LEU A 100 -4.12 -0.93 20.31
C LEU A 100 -5.07 -0.10 19.44
N THR A 101 -5.39 -0.57 18.23
CA THR A 101 -6.38 0.08 17.36
C THR A 101 -7.75 0.12 18.03
N SER A 102 -8.18 -0.96 18.69
CA SER A 102 -9.46 -0.98 19.42
C SER A 102 -9.47 -0.04 20.63
N ILE A 103 -8.33 0.14 21.32
CA ILE A 103 -8.20 1.06 22.46
C ILE A 103 -8.18 2.51 21.96
N TYR A 104 -7.44 2.78 20.88
CA TYR A 104 -7.36 4.10 20.25
C TYR A 104 -8.73 4.52 19.68
N LEU A 105 -9.43 3.61 18.98
CA LEU A 105 -10.78 3.86 18.49
C LEU A 105 -11.83 4.02 19.60
N LYS A 106 -11.57 3.51 20.81
CA LYS A 106 -12.49 3.63 21.97
C LYS A 106 -12.08 4.76 22.92
N GLY A 107 -10.91 5.35 22.73
CA GLY A 107 -10.27 6.30 23.63
C GLY A 107 -10.57 7.78 23.37
N ASP A 108 -11.07 8.12 22.18
CA ASP A 108 -11.29 9.53 21.78
C ASP A 108 -12.75 10.01 21.82
N ASP A 109 -13.71 9.14 22.12
CA ASP A 109 -15.14 9.53 22.12
C ASP A 109 -15.57 10.39 23.32
N LYS A 110 -14.72 10.58 24.36
CA LYS A 110 -15.16 11.17 25.63
C LYS A 110 -14.67 12.58 25.98
N LYS A 111 -13.72 13.21 25.27
CA LYS A 111 -13.17 14.51 25.74
C LYS A 111 -12.84 15.61 24.71
N MET A 112 -13.13 15.47 23.42
CA MET A 112 -12.89 16.56 22.46
C MET A 112 -14.07 16.64 21.47
N TYR A 113 -14.66 17.83 21.29
CA TYR A 113 -15.84 18.18 20.44
C TYR A 113 -17.25 18.00 21.03
N PRO A 114 -17.75 18.94 21.86
CA PRO A 114 -19.12 18.90 22.38
C PRO A 114 -20.21 19.28 21.34
N LYS A 115 -19.91 19.43 20.05
CA LYS A 115 -20.87 19.96 19.06
C LYS A 115 -20.94 19.29 17.68
N LEU A 116 -20.49 18.04 17.53
CA LEU A 116 -20.71 17.27 16.30
C LEU A 116 -21.32 15.88 16.54
N GLN A 117 -22.16 15.74 17.57
CA GLN A 117 -23.01 14.57 17.72
C GLN A 117 -24.35 14.82 17.03
N ASN A 118 -24.34 14.80 15.69
CA ASN A 118 -25.56 14.48 14.96
C ASN A 118 -25.50 12.99 14.61
N ASN A 119 -26.21 12.20 15.40
CA ASN A 119 -26.36 10.75 15.26
C ASN A 119 -27.17 10.41 14.01
N ASN A 120 -26.59 10.65 12.83
CA ASN A 120 -27.00 9.95 11.62
C ASN A 120 -25.94 8.89 11.37
N HIS A 121 -26.35 7.63 11.22
CA HIS A 121 -25.56 6.61 10.53
C HIS A 121 -24.81 7.30 9.40
N LYS A 122 -23.47 7.39 9.46
CA LYS A 122 -22.69 8.04 8.39
C LYS A 122 -23.07 7.32 7.10
N SER A 123 -23.96 7.93 6.32
CA SER A 123 -24.46 7.31 5.12
C SER A 123 -23.28 7.20 4.15
N LEU A 124 -23.31 6.24 3.23
CA LEU A 124 -22.26 6.11 2.21
C LEU A 124 -21.94 7.47 1.55
N ILE A 125 -22.96 8.31 1.40
CA ILE A 125 -22.86 9.66 0.84
C ILE A 125 -21.93 10.58 1.65
N SER A 126 -21.90 10.49 2.98
CA SER A 126 -20.99 11.31 3.80
C SER A 126 -19.55 10.84 3.74
N SER A 127 -19.31 9.53 3.62
CA SER A 127 -17.97 8.97 3.35
C SER A 127 -17.45 9.37 1.98
N PHE A 128 -18.29 9.30 0.93
CA PHE A 128 -17.94 9.80 -0.40
C PHE A 128 -17.64 11.30 -0.36
N ARG A 129 -18.47 12.10 0.31
CA ARG A 129 -18.22 13.55 0.46
C ARG A 129 -16.88 13.83 1.13
N CYS A 130 -16.50 13.05 2.14
CA CYS A 130 -15.18 13.17 2.79
C CYS A 130 -14.04 12.82 1.81
N ALA A 131 -14.17 11.74 1.04
CA ALA A 131 -13.18 11.34 0.03
C ALA A 131 -13.02 12.40 -1.07
N PHE A 132 -14.13 12.92 -1.61
CA PHE A 132 -14.09 14.00 -2.61
C PHE A 132 -13.48 15.28 -2.05
N ASN A 133 -13.75 15.62 -0.79
CA ASN A 133 -13.11 16.76 -0.15
C ASN A 133 -11.59 16.56 0.01
N GLY A 134 -11.16 15.34 0.34
CA GLY A 134 -9.73 14.98 0.38
C GLY A 134 -9.04 15.13 -0.97
N ILE A 135 -9.71 14.70 -2.06
CA ILE A 135 -9.23 14.93 -3.43
C ILE A 135 -9.12 16.44 -3.70
N LYS A 136 -10.15 17.23 -3.37
CA LYS A 136 -10.14 18.69 -3.56
C LYS A 136 -9.01 19.37 -2.80
N ILE A 137 -8.81 19.04 -1.53
CA ILE A 137 -7.72 19.59 -0.71
C ILE A 137 -6.35 19.26 -1.33
N SER A 138 -6.18 18.04 -1.86
CA SER A 138 -4.92 17.67 -2.51
C SER A 138 -4.60 18.55 -3.73
N PHE A 139 -5.62 19.00 -4.49
CA PHE A 139 -5.44 19.93 -5.60
C PHE A 139 -5.02 21.34 -5.16
N GLU A 140 -5.49 21.78 -4.00
CA GLU A 140 -5.20 23.12 -3.46
C GLU A 140 -3.82 23.18 -2.76
N SER A 141 -3.22 22.03 -2.43
CA SER A 141 -2.01 21.95 -1.59
C SER A 141 -0.69 22.12 -2.35
N GLY A 142 -0.63 22.05 -3.69
CA GLY A 142 0.65 22.26 -4.40
C GLY A 142 0.67 22.08 -5.93
N ARG A 143 1.76 22.55 -6.57
CA ARG A 143 1.99 22.49 -8.03
C ARG A 143 2.20 21.07 -8.59
N ASN A 144 2.69 20.14 -7.78
CA ASN A 144 3.10 18.80 -8.24
C ASN A 144 1.91 17.95 -8.71
N ILE A 145 0.77 18.01 -8.03
CA ILE A 145 -0.43 17.25 -8.42
C ILE A 145 -0.98 17.71 -9.78
N ILE A 146 -0.93 19.01 -10.07
CA ILE A 146 -1.37 19.58 -11.35
C ILE A 146 -0.53 19.00 -12.49
N VAL A 147 0.79 18.87 -12.31
CA VAL A 147 1.68 18.27 -13.30
C VAL A 147 1.28 16.81 -13.58
N HIS A 148 0.98 16.02 -12.55
CA HIS A 148 0.54 14.64 -12.75
C HIS A 148 -0.81 14.53 -13.48
N TYR A 149 -1.75 15.43 -13.21
CA TYR A 149 -3.03 15.47 -13.95
C TYR A 149 -2.85 15.89 -15.42
N ILE A 150 -1.99 16.87 -15.70
CA ILE A 150 -1.68 17.28 -17.08
C ILE A 150 -1.02 16.12 -17.84
N ILE A 151 -0.05 15.43 -17.24
CA ILE A 151 0.60 14.25 -17.83
C ILE A 151 -0.44 13.15 -18.09
N ALA A 152 -1.33 12.89 -17.14
CA ALA A 152 -2.39 11.90 -17.31
C ALA A 152 -3.31 12.24 -18.49
N LEU A 153 -3.70 13.50 -18.63
CA LEU A 153 -4.51 13.96 -19.76
C LEU A 153 -3.80 13.75 -21.10
N ILE A 154 -2.51 14.12 -21.19
CA ILE A 154 -1.70 13.92 -22.40
C ILE A 154 -1.63 12.43 -22.77
N VAL A 155 -1.39 11.56 -21.79
CA VAL A 155 -1.31 10.11 -22.02
C VAL A 155 -2.66 9.52 -22.46
N ILE A 156 -3.78 10.03 -21.92
CA ILE A 156 -5.11 9.62 -22.38
C ILE A 156 -5.32 10.01 -23.84
N LEU A 157 -5.00 11.26 -24.21
CA LEU A 157 -5.13 11.74 -25.59
C LEU A 157 -4.24 10.96 -26.56
N LEU A 158 -2.98 10.71 -26.20
CA LEU A 158 -2.06 9.87 -26.97
C LEU A 158 -2.54 8.42 -27.05
N GLY A 159 -3.10 7.87 -25.98
CA GLY A 159 -3.65 6.51 -25.94
C GLY A 159 -4.82 6.32 -26.91
N ILE A 160 -5.71 7.31 -26.97
CA ILE A 160 -6.83 7.33 -27.92
C ILE A 160 -6.30 7.46 -29.35
N PHE A 161 -5.39 8.41 -29.58
CA PHE A 161 -4.82 8.68 -30.91
C PHE A 161 -4.07 7.48 -31.48
N LEU A 162 -3.25 6.81 -30.67
CA LEU A 162 -2.45 5.64 -31.05
C LEU A 162 -3.21 4.32 -30.96
N LYS A 163 -4.52 4.35 -30.68
CA LYS A 163 -5.40 3.18 -30.57
C LYS A 163 -4.77 2.06 -29.71
N ILE A 164 -4.42 2.40 -28.47
CA ILE A 164 -3.81 1.44 -27.55
C ILE A 164 -4.79 0.32 -27.15
N SER A 165 -4.28 -0.88 -26.92
CA SER A 165 -5.03 -2.09 -26.57
C SER A 165 -5.70 -1.94 -25.20
N SER A 166 -6.80 -2.65 -24.96
CA SER A 166 -7.46 -2.69 -23.65
C SER A 166 -6.52 -3.10 -22.51
N LYS A 167 -5.52 -3.96 -22.78
CA LYS A 167 -4.51 -4.34 -21.76
C LYS A 167 -3.59 -3.18 -21.42
N GLU A 168 -3.16 -2.41 -22.42
CA GLU A 168 -2.31 -1.22 -22.25
C GLU A 168 -3.07 -0.11 -21.50
N TRP A 169 -4.36 0.08 -21.82
CA TRP A 169 -5.25 0.98 -21.08
C TRP A 169 -5.37 0.63 -19.60
N VAL A 170 -5.56 -0.65 -19.27
CA VAL A 170 -5.65 -1.10 -17.87
C VAL A 170 -4.37 -0.76 -17.11
N ILE A 171 -3.20 -0.97 -17.72
CA ILE A 171 -1.90 -0.64 -17.13
C ILE A 171 -1.78 0.87 -16.91
N CYS A 172 -2.11 1.69 -17.91
CA CYS A 172 -2.07 3.16 -17.79
C CYS A 172 -2.98 3.66 -16.66
N VAL A 173 -4.24 3.20 -16.61
CA VAL A 173 -5.21 3.61 -15.58
C VAL A 173 -4.73 3.21 -14.18
N MET A 174 -4.20 1.99 -14.01
CA MET A 174 -3.64 1.55 -12.73
C MET A 174 -2.46 2.42 -12.30
N LEU A 175 -1.52 2.72 -13.21
CA LEU A 175 -0.35 3.54 -12.90
C LEU A 175 -0.73 4.97 -12.52
N PHE A 176 -1.69 5.59 -13.22
CA PHE A 176 -2.19 6.90 -12.84
C PHE A 176 -2.86 6.89 -11.47
N GLY A 177 -3.70 5.89 -11.20
CA GLY A 177 -4.33 5.74 -9.90
C GLY A 177 -3.30 5.61 -8.77
N LEU A 178 -2.23 4.84 -9.00
CA LEU A 178 -1.15 4.66 -8.03
C LEU A 178 -0.35 5.95 -7.80
N VAL A 179 0.05 6.65 -8.87
CA VAL A 179 0.83 7.91 -8.76
C VAL A 179 0.04 8.99 -8.03
N ILE A 180 -1.24 9.19 -8.40
CA ILE A 180 -2.10 10.19 -7.75
C ILE A 180 -2.32 9.82 -6.27
N SER A 181 -2.53 8.53 -5.96
CA SER A 181 -2.69 8.08 -4.58
C SER A 181 -1.42 8.32 -3.75
N ALA A 182 -0.24 8.07 -4.31
CA ALA A 182 1.02 8.33 -3.63
C ALA A 182 1.24 9.83 -3.37
N GLU A 183 0.86 10.68 -4.32
CA GLU A 183 0.92 12.14 -4.14
C GLU A 183 -0.01 12.62 -3.02
N MET A 184 -1.24 12.10 -2.96
CA MET A 184 -2.18 12.41 -1.88
C MET A 184 -1.66 11.94 -0.50
N ILE A 185 -1.00 10.78 -0.45
CA ILE A 185 -0.32 10.31 0.77
C ILE A 185 0.83 11.24 1.13
N ASN A 186 1.60 11.72 0.16
CA ASN A 186 2.68 12.68 0.40
C ASN A 186 2.15 13.98 1.03
N THR A 187 1.08 14.56 0.47
CA THR A 187 0.43 15.74 1.06
C THR A 187 -0.10 15.47 2.48
N ALA A 188 -0.64 14.27 2.73
CA ALA A 188 -1.08 13.90 4.08
C ALA A 188 0.08 13.80 5.06
N VAL A 189 1.21 13.22 4.66
CA VAL A 189 2.44 13.15 5.48
C VAL A 189 2.98 14.55 5.75
N GLU A 190 3.07 15.41 4.73
CA GLU A 190 3.49 16.80 4.89
C GLU A 190 2.61 17.53 5.91
N THR A 191 1.28 17.42 5.76
CA THR A 191 0.30 18.03 6.67
C THR A 191 0.45 17.53 8.11
N ILE A 192 0.65 16.22 8.31
CA ILE A 192 0.87 15.64 9.65
C ILE A 192 2.18 16.15 10.25
N VAL A 193 3.26 16.21 9.46
CA VAL A 193 4.54 16.70 9.93
C VAL A 193 4.45 18.18 10.32
N ASP A 194 3.80 19.00 9.49
CA ASP A 194 3.57 20.43 9.76
C ASP A 194 2.67 20.69 10.97
N LEU A 195 1.74 19.76 11.25
CA LEU A 195 0.92 19.82 12.46
C LEU A 195 1.73 19.52 13.73
N ILE A 196 2.69 18.58 13.65
CA ILE A 196 3.44 18.09 14.82
C ILE A 196 4.62 19.02 15.16
N THR A 197 5.31 19.57 14.17
CA THR A 197 6.52 20.38 14.39
C THR A 197 6.42 21.74 13.72
N GLN A 198 6.50 22.80 14.52
CA GLN A 198 6.54 24.18 14.01
C GLN A 198 7.98 24.67 13.83
N ASP A 199 8.94 24.07 14.56
CA ASP A 199 10.37 24.36 14.41
C ASP A 199 11.04 23.43 13.39
N ILE A 200 12.16 23.90 12.80
CA ILE A 200 12.94 23.15 11.82
C ILE A 200 13.61 21.95 12.50
N ASN A 201 12.96 20.78 12.41
CA ASN A 201 13.49 19.53 12.95
C ASN A 201 14.12 18.68 11.82
N PRO A 202 15.38 18.21 11.97
CA PRO A 202 16.04 17.39 10.96
C PRO A 202 15.30 16.07 10.66
N LEU A 203 14.58 15.50 11.63
CA LEU A 203 13.76 14.29 11.43
C LEU A 203 12.49 14.60 10.61
N ALA A 204 11.87 15.75 10.85
CA ALA A 204 10.69 16.20 10.09
C ALA A 204 11.06 16.44 8.62
N LYS A 205 12.20 17.08 8.37
CA LYS A 205 12.76 17.22 7.03
C LYS A 205 12.97 15.85 6.37
N ARG A 206 13.62 14.91 7.09
CA ARG A 206 13.87 13.56 6.58
C ARG A 206 12.59 12.81 6.22
N ALA A 207 11.53 12.93 7.02
CA ALA A 207 10.24 12.29 6.75
C ALA A 207 9.60 12.84 5.47
N LYS A 208 9.59 14.18 5.30
CA LYS A 208 9.09 14.82 4.07
C LYS A 208 9.91 14.43 2.85
N ASP A 209 11.25 14.46 2.95
CA ASP A 209 12.15 14.09 1.86
C ASP A 209 11.95 12.62 1.42
N ILE A 210 11.79 11.69 2.36
CA ILE A 210 11.53 10.27 2.06
C ILE A 210 10.15 10.10 1.38
N SER A 211 9.13 10.80 1.88
CA SER A 211 7.79 10.75 1.32
C SER A 211 7.76 11.26 -0.12
N ALA A 212 8.37 12.43 -0.39
CA ALA A 212 8.51 12.98 -1.72
C ALA A 212 9.34 12.06 -2.65
N GLY A 213 10.41 11.46 -2.11
CA GLY A 213 11.23 10.49 -2.84
C GLY A 213 10.44 9.24 -3.26
N ALA A 214 9.49 8.78 -2.45
CA ALA A 214 8.64 7.64 -2.79
C ALA A 214 7.71 7.95 -3.97
N VAL A 215 7.13 9.15 -4.03
CA VAL A 215 6.34 9.61 -5.19
C VAL A 215 7.21 9.65 -6.44
N LEU A 216 8.42 10.22 -6.34
CA LEU A 216 9.32 10.34 -7.49
C LEU A 216 9.68 8.97 -8.08
N VAL A 217 10.01 7.99 -7.25
CA VAL A 217 10.30 6.62 -7.70
C VAL A 217 9.11 6.02 -8.44
N LEU A 218 7.90 6.20 -7.91
CA LEU A 218 6.68 5.69 -8.54
C LEU A 218 6.38 6.41 -9.88
N ALA A 219 6.60 7.72 -9.95
CA ALA A 219 6.43 8.51 -11.16
C ALA A 219 7.42 8.08 -12.26
N ILE A 220 8.69 7.83 -11.91
CA ILE A 220 9.70 7.31 -12.86
C ILE A 220 9.28 5.93 -13.37
N ALA A 221 8.83 5.03 -12.48
CA ALA A 221 8.36 3.71 -12.89
C ALA A 221 7.16 3.81 -13.86
N ALA A 222 6.21 4.69 -13.57
CA ALA A 222 5.06 4.94 -14.44
C ALA A 222 5.50 5.51 -15.81
N ALA A 223 6.46 6.43 -15.84
CA ALA A 223 7.00 7.00 -17.07
C ALA A 223 7.70 5.94 -17.93
N VAL A 224 8.52 5.06 -17.33
CA VAL A 224 9.18 3.96 -18.03
C VAL A 224 8.16 3.01 -18.66
N VAL A 225 7.13 2.61 -17.92
CA VAL A 225 6.05 1.76 -18.47
C VAL A 225 5.30 2.48 -19.59
N GLY A 226 5.04 3.78 -19.44
CA GLY A 226 4.47 4.60 -20.50
C GLY A 226 5.33 4.57 -21.78
N LEU A 227 6.64 4.79 -21.66
CA LEU A 227 7.56 4.72 -22.80
C LEU A 227 7.53 3.35 -23.48
N ILE A 228 7.50 2.26 -22.70
CA ILE A 228 7.42 0.88 -23.24
C ILE A 228 6.14 0.68 -24.07
N ILE A 229 5.01 1.27 -23.65
CA ILE A 229 3.74 1.17 -24.37
C ILE A 229 3.73 2.07 -25.61
N PHE A 230 4.18 3.32 -25.48
CA PHE A 230 3.99 4.35 -26.50
C PHE A 230 5.09 4.36 -27.58
N ILE A 231 6.34 4.04 -27.27
CA ILE A 231 7.44 4.08 -28.25
C ILE A 231 7.18 3.16 -29.46
N PRO A 232 6.80 1.88 -29.29
CA PRO A 232 6.54 1.00 -30.44
C PRO A 232 5.36 1.48 -31.29
N LYS A 233 4.33 2.04 -30.65
CA LYS A 233 3.13 2.57 -31.34
C LYS A 233 3.47 3.78 -32.20
N ILE A 234 4.28 4.69 -31.65
CA ILE A 234 4.74 5.89 -32.36
C ILE A 234 5.66 5.48 -33.52
N TYR A 235 6.56 4.53 -33.31
CA TYR A 235 7.44 4.02 -34.36
C TYR A 235 6.63 3.48 -35.55
N ASN A 236 5.66 2.59 -35.29
CA ASN A 236 4.79 2.02 -36.32
C ASN A 236 3.83 3.03 -37.00
N LEU A 237 3.65 4.22 -36.42
CA LEU A 237 2.84 5.28 -37.03
C LEU A 237 3.66 6.13 -38.00
N ILE A 238 4.95 6.29 -37.72
CA ILE A 238 5.86 7.18 -38.45
C ILE A 238 6.62 6.42 -39.56
N PHE A 239 6.99 5.17 -39.30
CA PHE A 239 7.74 4.29 -40.21
C PHE A 239 6.89 3.08 -40.58
#